data_AF-A0A0C2Z8U7-F1
#
_entry.id   AF-A0A0C2Z8U7-F1
#
_cell.length_a   1.000
_cell.length_b   1.000
_cell.length_c   1.000
_cell.angle_alpha   90.00
_cell.angle_beta   90.00
_cell.angle_gamma   90.00
#
_symmetry.space_group_name_H-M   'P 1'
#
loop_
_entity.id
_entity.type
_entity.pdbx_description
1 polymer ?
#
loop_
_entity_poly.entity_id
_entity_poly.type
_entity_poly.pdbx_seq_one_letter_code
_entity_poly.pdbx_strand_id
1 'polypeptide(L)'
;MKKIVLVPLSLFFFTVFANGEWLNPSEQICTQNYGKVTEAGCKSNWYSAKKICSASDARLPSMDEFKELISSCGGNAKSFKSNKNNAQYQSCYKEKSLHALGDYWSETFYSVRLASPWIVNLESGYKNDYANGSSNYVTCVR
;
A
#
# COMPACT_ATOMS: atom_id res chain seq x y z
N MET A 1 22.23 7.20 -57.85
CA MET A 1 21.77 6.02 -57.08
C MET A 1 21.81 6.37 -55.59
N LYS A 2 20.66 6.67 -54.97
CA LYS A 2 20.58 7.02 -53.53
C LYS A 2 20.35 5.74 -52.72
N LYS A 3 21.27 5.41 -51.83
CA LYS A 3 21.13 4.30 -50.87
C LYS A 3 20.29 4.80 -49.68
N ILE A 4 19.12 4.20 -49.48
CA ILE A 4 18.32 4.37 -48.27
C ILE A 4 18.88 3.41 -47.23
N VAL A 5 19.39 3.95 -46.12
CA VAL A 5 19.80 3.16 -44.95
C VAL A 5 18.63 3.15 -43.98
N LEU A 6 17.97 2.01 -43.86
CA LEU A 6 16.96 1.76 -42.84
C LEU A 6 17.67 1.42 -41.53
N VAL A 7 17.58 2.31 -40.55
CA VAL A 7 18.00 2.04 -39.16
C VAL A 7 16.81 1.41 -38.43
N PRO A 8 16.98 0.27 -37.76
CA PRO A 8 15.89 -0.35 -37.01
C PRO A 8 15.53 0.54 -35.82
N LEU A 9 14.26 0.93 -35.74
CA LEU A 9 13.68 1.64 -34.61
C LEU A 9 13.52 0.62 -33.47
N SER A 10 14.52 0.55 -32.58
CA SER A 10 14.44 -0.26 -31.36
C SER A 10 13.31 0.26 -30.47
N LEU A 11 12.18 -0.43 -30.50
CA LEU A 11 11.07 -0.27 -29.55
C LEU A 11 11.56 -0.71 -28.16
N PHE A 12 11.97 0.26 -27.34
CA PHE A 12 12.12 0.05 -25.91
C PHE A 12 10.71 -0.09 -25.30
N PHE A 13 10.30 -1.33 -25.09
CA PHE A 13 9.19 -1.62 -24.18
C PHE A 13 9.66 -1.33 -22.76
N PHE A 14 9.41 -0.12 -22.27
CA PHE A 14 9.39 0.11 -20.84
C PHE A 14 8.14 -0.59 -20.31
N THR A 15 8.33 -1.75 -19.67
CA THR A 15 7.31 -2.29 -18.77
C THR A 15 7.20 -1.31 -17.61
N VAL A 16 6.27 -0.36 -17.72
CA VAL A 16 5.74 0.35 -16.56
C VAL A 16 5.03 -0.73 -15.75
N PHE A 17 5.68 -1.22 -14.70
CA PHE A 17 4.96 -1.92 -13.65
C PHE A 17 3.94 -0.91 -13.15
N ALA A 18 2.67 -1.15 -13.47
CA ALA A 18 1.54 -0.38 -12.96
C ALA A 18 1.50 -0.62 -11.45
N ASN A 19 2.35 0.10 -10.71
CA ASN A 19 2.20 0.26 -9.29
C ASN A 19 0.85 0.95 -9.12
N GLY A 20 -0.16 0.22 -8.65
CA GLY A 20 -1.51 0.72 -8.52
C GLY A 20 -1.55 2.07 -7.81
N GLU A 21 -2.50 2.91 -8.18
CA GLU A 21 -2.61 4.25 -7.61
C GLU A 21 -2.98 4.13 -6.13
N TRP A 22 -2.11 4.61 -5.24
CA TRP A 22 -2.34 4.60 -3.80
C TRP A 22 -3.28 5.74 -3.42
N LEU A 23 -4.36 5.39 -2.74
CA LEU A 23 -5.47 6.30 -2.47
C LEU A 23 -5.81 6.28 -0.98
N ASN A 24 -5.97 7.47 -0.42
CA ASN A 24 -6.58 7.63 0.88
C ASN A 24 -8.08 7.88 0.71
N PRO A 25 -8.95 7.10 1.38
CA PRO A 25 -10.38 7.35 1.35
C PRO A 25 -10.72 8.76 1.84
N SER A 26 -11.70 9.40 1.20
CA SER A 26 -12.22 10.68 1.68
C SER A 26 -12.86 10.52 3.07
N GLU A 27 -12.93 11.60 3.84
CA GLU A 27 -13.58 11.60 5.15
C GLU A 27 -15.04 11.11 5.07
N GLN A 28 -15.74 11.50 4.00
CA GLN A 28 -17.11 11.07 3.74
C GLN A 28 -17.18 9.55 3.51
N ILE A 29 -16.36 9.00 2.61
CA ILE A 29 -16.36 7.55 2.34
C ILE A 29 -15.96 6.77 3.60
N CYS A 30 -14.97 7.27 4.35
CA CYS A 30 -14.52 6.68 5.60
C CYS A 30 -15.68 6.57 6.60
N THR A 31 -16.35 7.68 6.92
CA THR A 31 -17.42 7.71 7.94
C THR A 31 -18.68 6.94 7.51
N GLN A 32 -19.09 7.05 6.24
CA GLN A 32 -20.26 6.34 5.71
C GLN A 32 -20.09 4.81 5.74
N ASN A 33 -18.86 4.32 5.73
CA ASN A 33 -18.54 2.89 5.73
C ASN A 33 -17.93 2.43 7.07
N TYR A 34 -18.35 3.04 8.19
CA TYR A 34 -17.99 2.64 9.56
C TYR A 34 -16.49 2.79 9.88
N GLY A 35 -15.80 3.68 9.17
CA GLY A 35 -14.47 4.15 9.53
C GLY A 35 -14.51 5.33 10.51
N LYS A 36 -13.40 5.57 11.17
CA LYS A 36 -13.14 6.73 12.02
C LYS A 36 -12.05 7.58 11.37
N VAL A 37 -12.37 8.84 11.11
CA VAL A 37 -11.39 9.83 10.67
C VAL A 37 -10.50 10.22 11.84
N THR A 38 -9.20 10.33 11.58
CA THR A 38 -8.18 10.80 12.50
C THR A 38 -7.34 11.86 11.80
N GLU A 39 -6.48 12.57 12.54
CA GLU A 39 -5.55 13.55 11.95
C GLU A 39 -4.61 12.92 10.88
N ALA A 40 -4.37 11.61 10.97
CA ALA A 40 -3.54 10.85 10.03
C ALA A 40 -4.37 10.01 9.04
N GLY A 41 -5.66 10.30 8.87
CA GLY A 41 -6.52 9.65 7.88
C GLY A 41 -7.52 8.64 8.47
N CYS A 42 -8.03 7.76 7.61
CA CYS A 42 -9.12 6.84 7.94
C CYS A 42 -8.62 5.58 8.65
N LYS A 43 -9.26 5.22 9.78
CA LYS A 43 -9.06 3.93 10.46
C LYS A 43 -10.34 3.12 10.51
N SER A 44 -10.24 1.80 10.40
CA SER A 44 -11.38 0.92 10.65
C SER A 44 -10.95 -0.50 10.99
N ASN A 45 -11.91 -1.37 11.33
CA ASN A 45 -11.67 -2.81 11.32
C ASN A 45 -11.55 -3.31 9.87
N TRP A 46 -11.03 -4.53 9.71
CA TRP A 46 -10.70 -5.06 8.39
C TRP A 46 -11.91 -5.21 7.45
N TYR A 47 -13.06 -5.65 7.96
CA TYR A 47 -14.26 -5.82 7.13
C TYR A 47 -14.79 -4.48 6.60
N SER A 48 -14.82 -3.46 7.45
CA SER A 48 -15.19 -2.11 7.07
C SER A 48 -14.15 -1.47 6.16
N ALA A 49 -12.86 -1.73 6.37
CA ALA A 49 -11.78 -1.27 5.48
C ALA A 49 -11.98 -1.73 4.02
N LYS A 50 -12.41 -2.98 3.81
CA LYS A 50 -12.78 -3.46 2.46
C LYS A 50 -13.96 -2.68 1.86
N LYS A 51 -15.00 -2.41 2.66
CA LYS A 51 -16.17 -1.63 2.20
C LYS A 51 -15.75 -0.20 1.82
N ILE A 52 -14.89 0.42 2.63
CA ILE A 52 -14.34 1.76 2.38
C ILE A 52 -13.60 1.82 1.04
N CYS A 53 -12.70 0.87 0.77
CA CYS A 53 -11.99 0.85 -0.52
C CYS A 53 -12.93 0.53 -1.69
N SER A 54 -13.85 -0.41 -1.51
CA SER A 54 -14.83 -0.77 -2.54
C SER A 54 -15.74 0.40 -2.90
N ALA A 55 -16.16 1.21 -1.93
CA ALA A 55 -16.93 2.45 -2.15
C ALA A 55 -16.13 3.54 -2.88
N SER A 56 -14.81 3.37 -3.00
CA SER A 56 -13.92 4.23 -3.78
C SER A 56 -13.51 3.57 -5.11
N ASP A 57 -14.24 2.57 -5.61
CA ASP A 57 -13.87 1.79 -6.81
C ASP A 57 -12.42 1.28 -6.74
N ALA A 58 -12.00 0.84 -5.55
CA ALA A 58 -10.65 0.40 -5.24
C ALA A 58 -10.69 -0.86 -4.36
N ARG A 59 -9.52 -1.39 -4.01
CA ARG A 59 -9.39 -2.51 -3.06
C ARG A 59 -8.33 -2.25 -2.00
N LEU A 60 -8.33 -3.07 -0.96
CA LEU A 60 -7.21 -3.11 -0.05
C LEU A 60 -5.96 -3.63 -0.79
N PRO A 61 -4.76 -3.11 -0.49
CA PRO A 61 -3.54 -3.64 -1.08
C PRO A 61 -3.22 -5.04 -0.57
N SER A 62 -2.64 -5.86 -1.43
CA SER A 62 -2.04 -7.13 -1.06
C SER A 62 -0.73 -6.94 -0.30
N MET A 63 -0.28 -7.97 0.41
CA MET A 63 1.01 -7.93 1.10
C MET A 63 2.17 -7.77 0.10
N ASP A 64 2.04 -8.28 -1.13
CA ASP A 64 3.09 -8.17 -2.13
C ASP A 64 3.19 -6.75 -2.71
N GLU A 65 2.06 -6.04 -2.86
CA GLU A 65 2.08 -4.61 -3.24
C GLU A 65 2.75 -3.75 -2.15
N PHE A 66 2.52 -4.05 -0.87
CA PHE A 66 3.26 -3.38 0.19
C PHE A 66 4.77 -3.70 0.14
N LYS A 67 5.16 -4.93 -0.20
CA LYS A 67 6.59 -5.29 -0.40
C LYS A 67 7.21 -4.55 -1.56
N GLU A 68 6.50 -4.49 -2.68
CA GLU A 68 6.94 -3.75 -3.85
C GLU A 68 7.11 -2.28 -3.51
N LEU A 69 6.10 -1.66 -2.89
CA LEU A 69 6.16 -0.28 -2.39
C LEU A 69 7.42 -0.06 -1.52
N ILE A 70 7.61 -0.90 -0.50
CA ILE A 70 8.74 -0.77 0.41
C ILE A 70 10.07 -0.85 -0.35
N SER A 71 10.20 -1.83 -1.25
CA SER A 71 11.42 -2.02 -2.03
C SER A 71 11.68 -0.88 -3.03
N SER A 72 10.63 -0.38 -3.70
CA SER A 72 10.71 0.71 -4.68
C SER A 72 11.13 2.03 -4.03
N CYS A 73 10.74 2.23 -2.77
CA CYS A 73 11.17 3.35 -1.95
C CYS A 73 12.57 3.18 -1.33
N GLY A 74 13.30 2.10 -1.67
CA GLY A 74 14.63 1.81 -1.10
C GLY A 74 14.59 1.32 0.35
N GLY A 75 13.43 0.90 0.83
CA GLY A 75 13.22 0.29 2.14
C GLY A 75 13.51 -1.22 2.14
N ASN A 76 13.55 -1.78 3.33
CA ASN A 76 13.73 -3.18 3.59
C ASN A 76 12.52 -3.73 4.37
N ALA A 77 11.76 -4.58 3.69
CA ALA A 77 10.63 -5.36 4.17
C ALA A 77 10.83 -6.05 5.54
N LYS A 78 12.07 -6.36 5.92
CA LYS A 78 12.43 -7.13 7.12
C LYS A 78 13.20 -6.32 8.17
N SER A 79 13.41 -5.02 7.98
CA SER A 79 14.31 -4.24 8.85
C SER A 79 13.73 -2.89 9.28
N PHE A 80 13.16 -2.86 10.49
CA PHE A 80 12.72 -1.62 11.15
C PHE A 80 13.83 -0.56 11.21
N LYS A 81 15.02 -0.93 11.68
CA LYS A 81 16.12 0.01 11.88
C LYS A 81 16.59 0.63 10.55
N SER A 82 16.56 -0.14 9.46
CA SER A 82 16.90 0.36 8.13
C SER A 82 15.86 1.36 7.63
N ASN A 83 14.58 1.05 7.80
CA ASN A 83 13.48 1.88 7.30
C ASN A 83 13.35 3.18 8.09
N LYS A 84 13.38 3.07 9.42
CA LYS A 84 13.29 4.22 10.33
C LYS A 84 14.36 5.28 10.06
N ASN A 85 15.59 4.88 9.74
CA ASN A 85 16.69 5.82 9.55
C ASN A 85 16.92 6.22 8.08
N ASN A 86 16.14 5.68 7.14
CA ASN A 86 16.27 5.99 5.73
C ASN A 86 15.32 7.14 5.34
N ALA A 87 15.87 8.35 5.23
CA ALA A 87 15.10 9.55 4.89
C ALA A 87 14.46 9.50 3.49
N GLN A 88 15.13 8.88 2.51
CA GLN A 88 14.60 8.70 1.16
C GLN A 88 13.36 7.79 1.19
N TYR A 89 13.45 6.67 1.89
CA TYR A 89 12.32 5.77 2.12
C TYR A 89 11.17 6.49 2.82
N GLN A 90 11.47 7.28 3.86
CA GLN A 90 10.47 8.06 4.57
C GLN A 90 9.76 9.10 3.71
N SER A 91 10.46 9.78 2.80
CA SER A 91 9.85 10.72 1.87
C SER A 91 8.94 9.99 0.88
N CYS A 92 9.45 8.90 0.31
CA CYS A 92 8.78 8.18 -0.77
C CYS A 92 7.39 7.63 -0.40
N TYR A 93 7.22 7.00 0.78
CA TYR A 93 5.88 6.54 1.15
C TYR A 93 4.95 7.69 1.58
N LYS A 94 5.48 8.81 2.09
CA LYS A 94 4.67 10.00 2.42
C LYS A 94 4.13 10.67 1.17
N GLU A 95 4.89 10.66 0.07
CA GLU A 95 4.41 11.13 -1.25
C GLU A 95 3.23 10.31 -1.77
N LYS A 96 3.10 9.06 -1.34
CA LYS A 96 1.93 8.20 -1.59
C LYS A 96 0.82 8.37 -0.55
N SER A 97 0.90 9.45 0.23
CA SER A 97 -0.01 9.78 1.32
C SER A 97 -0.09 8.71 2.42
N LEU A 98 0.99 7.94 2.63
CA LEU A 98 1.08 6.95 3.70
C LEU A 98 1.87 7.50 4.90
N HIS A 99 1.61 6.95 6.07
CA HIS A 99 2.11 7.42 7.36
C HIS A 99 3.01 6.37 8.02
N ALA A 100 4.14 6.83 8.57
CA ALA A 100 5.19 5.97 9.12
C ALA A 100 4.70 5.11 10.30
N LEU A 101 3.93 5.75 11.20
CA LEU A 101 3.53 5.22 12.50
C LEU A 101 2.24 4.39 12.42
N GLY A 102 1.76 4.12 11.21
CA GLY A 102 0.51 3.44 10.95
C GLY A 102 0.67 1.96 10.65
N ASP A 103 -0.18 1.17 11.29
CA ASP A 103 -0.51 -0.18 10.89
C ASP A 103 -1.60 -0.11 9.81
N TYR A 104 -1.34 -0.66 8.62
CA TYR A 104 -2.23 -0.66 7.46
C TYR A 104 -2.81 -2.03 7.21
N TRP A 105 -4.10 -2.09 6.89
CA TRP A 105 -4.72 -3.34 6.47
C TRP A 105 -4.25 -3.80 5.09
N SER A 106 -4.03 -5.11 4.96
CA SER A 106 -3.90 -5.79 3.67
C SER A 106 -5.12 -6.65 3.37
N GLU A 107 -5.42 -6.90 2.09
CA GLU A 107 -6.41 -7.92 1.71
C GLU A 107 -5.93 -9.35 1.95
N THR A 108 -4.62 -9.56 2.13
CA THR A 108 -4.03 -10.89 2.28
C THR A 108 -4.39 -11.49 3.64
N PHE A 109 -4.69 -12.79 3.66
CA PHE A 109 -4.96 -13.57 4.87
C PHE A 109 -3.79 -14.50 5.22
N TYR A 110 -3.55 -14.71 6.52
CA TYR A 110 -2.73 -15.83 6.99
C TYR A 110 -3.60 -17.09 7.16
N SER A 111 -3.35 -18.14 6.39
CA SER A 111 -4.32 -19.23 6.18
C SER A 111 -4.31 -20.37 7.20
N VAL A 112 -3.39 -20.41 8.16
CA VAL A 112 -3.13 -21.68 8.86
C VAL A 112 -3.96 -21.97 10.10
N ARG A 113 -4.60 -20.99 10.79
CA ARG A 113 -5.41 -21.31 12.00
C ARG A 113 -6.58 -20.40 12.32
N LEU A 114 -6.49 -19.12 12.00
CA LEU A 114 -7.53 -18.12 12.17
C LEU A 114 -7.36 -17.21 10.96
N ALA A 115 -8.42 -16.97 10.18
CA ALA A 115 -8.36 -16.09 9.02
C ALA A 115 -8.07 -14.65 9.49
N SER A 116 -6.80 -14.38 9.75
CA SER A 116 -6.30 -13.13 10.30
C SER A 116 -5.72 -12.31 9.15
N PRO A 117 -6.24 -11.10 8.92
CA PRO A 117 -5.73 -10.21 7.91
C PRO A 117 -4.33 -9.73 8.27
N TRP A 118 -3.49 -9.58 7.27
CA TRP A 118 -2.14 -9.04 7.46
C TRP A 118 -2.16 -7.54 7.71
N ILE A 119 -1.20 -7.09 8.51
CA ILE A 119 -0.93 -5.67 8.74
C ILE A 119 0.49 -5.32 8.30
N VAL A 120 0.61 -4.15 7.70
CA VAL A 120 1.90 -3.58 7.33
C VAL A 120 2.16 -2.33 8.13
N ASN A 121 3.31 -2.28 8.82
CA ASN A 121 3.80 -1.08 9.46
C ASN A 121 4.98 -0.54 8.64
N LEU A 122 4.85 0.66 8.08
CA LEU A 122 5.87 1.16 7.15
C LEU A 122 7.20 1.49 7.86
N GLU A 123 7.20 1.81 9.15
CA GLU A 123 8.44 2.00 9.91
C GLU A 123 9.10 0.65 10.23
N SER A 124 8.32 -0.36 10.66
CA SER A 124 8.82 -1.63 11.22
C SER A 124 8.76 -2.87 10.34
N GLY A 125 8.22 -2.74 9.13
CA GLY A 125 7.94 -3.86 8.24
C GLY A 125 6.61 -4.55 8.59
N TYR A 126 6.43 -5.78 8.12
CA TYR A 126 5.18 -6.52 8.34
C TYR A 126 5.09 -7.07 9.76
N LYS A 127 3.88 -7.06 10.31
CA LYS A 127 3.55 -7.79 11.54
C LYS A 127 2.26 -8.58 11.29
N ASN A 128 2.20 -9.78 11.86
CA ASN A 128 0.94 -10.49 11.98
C ASN A 128 0.10 -9.77 13.05
N ASP A 129 -1.09 -9.32 12.70
CA ASP A 129 -2.10 -8.98 13.70
C ASP A 129 -3.07 -10.16 13.82
N TYR A 130 -3.13 -10.72 15.02
CA TYR A 130 -4.01 -11.85 15.33
C TYR A 130 -5.42 -11.37 15.72
N ALA A 131 -5.68 -10.06 15.78
CA ALA A 131 -6.96 -9.48 16.19
C ALA A 131 -7.71 -8.84 15.01
N ASN A 132 -8.66 -9.58 14.44
CA ASN A 132 -9.56 -9.13 13.36
C ASN A 132 -10.45 -7.92 13.74
N GLY A 133 -10.46 -7.53 15.02
CA GLY A 133 -11.23 -6.41 15.58
C GLY A 133 -10.42 -5.13 15.83
N SER A 134 -9.11 -5.13 15.58
CA SER A 134 -8.26 -3.94 15.74
C SER A 134 -8.69 -2.81 14.80
N SER A 135 -8.38 -1.56 15.16
CA SER A 135 -8.64 -0.38 14.32
C SER A 135 -7.33 0.12 13.72
N ASN A 136 -7.16 -0.13 12.42
CA ASN A 136 -5.94 0.15 11.67
C ASN A 136 -6.23 1.05 10.47
N TYR A 137 -5.19 1.66 9.91
CA TYR A 137 -5.32 2.60 8.80
C TYR A 137 -5.81 1.90 7.54
N VAL A 138 -6.68 2.62 6.81
CA VAL A 138 -7.23 2.19 5.53
C VAL A 138 -6.54 3.00 4.44
N THR A 139 -5.83 2.29 3.56
CA THR A 139 -5.36 2.79 2.28
C THR A 139 -5.84 1.84 1.20
N CYS A 140 -6.00 2.35 -0.02
CA CYS A 140 -6.55 1.60 -1.13
C CYS A 140 -5.62 1.67 -2.33
N VAL A 141 -5.74 0.69 -3.22
CA VAL A 141 -5.04 0.67 -4.52
C VAL A 141 -6.04 0.43 -5.65
N ARG A 142 -5.80 1.09 -6.78
CA ARG A 142 -6.50 0.90 -8.07
C ARG A 142 -5.56 0.37 -9.12
#